data_AF-A0A1Z4RTW3-F1
#
_entry.id   AF-A0A1Z4RTW3-F1
#
_cell.length_a   1.000
_cell.length_b   1.000
_cell.length_c   1.000
_cell.angle_alpha   90.00
_cell.angle_beta   90.00
_cell.angle_gamma   90.00
#
_symmetry.space_group_name_H-M   'P 1'
#
loop_
_entity.id
_entity.type
_entity.pdbx_description
1 polymer ?
#
loop_
_entity_poly.entity_id
_entity_poly.type
_entity_poly.pdbx_seq_one_letter_code
_entity_poly.pdbx_strand_id
1 'polypeptide(L)' 'MFNNVGTVDRIIRILLAITLTYFGLWAYSGSALGIFLTIAGSVLAISALAGSCLLYRLLGINTRNLQQE' A
#
# COMPACT_ATOMS: atom_id res chain seq x y z
N MET A 1 -14.51 2.05 19.51
CA MET A 1 -13.39 2.97 19.18
C MET A 1 -12.84 2.52 17.84
N PHE A 2 -13.07 3.30 16.78
CA PHE A 2 -12.87 2.89 15.38
C PHE A 2 -11.38 2.88 15.00
N ASN A 3 -10.71 1.76 15.28
CA ASN A 3 -9.37 1.53 14.76
C ASN A 3 -9.49 0.93 13.35
N ASN A 4 -9.75 1.79 12.36
CA ASN A 4 -9.67 1.40 10.95
C ASN A 4 -8.21 1.39 10.49
N VAL A 5 -7.39 0.56 11.16
CA VAL A 5 -5.96 0.40 10.89
C VAL A 5 -5.73 0.05 9.42
N GLY A 6 -6.63 -0.75 8.83
CA GLY A 6 -6.55 -1.14 7.42
C GLY A 6 -6.72 0.03 6.44
N THR A 7 -7.56 1.03 6.76
CA THR A 7 -7.71 2.21 5.88
C THR A 7 -6.56 3.19 6.05
N VAL A 8 -6.06 3.37 7.27
CA VAL A 8 -4.88 4.21 7.52
C VAL A 8 -3.62 3.60 6.89
N ASP A 9 -3.38 2.29 7.03
CA ASP A 9 -2.29 1.57 6.36
C ASP A 9 -2.38 1.71 4.83
N ARG A 10 -3.58 1.57 4.26
CA ARG A 10 -3.79 1.74 2.82
C ARG A 10 -3.43 3.15 2.35
N ILE A 11 -3.87 4.19 3.07
CA ILE A 11 -3.55 5.58 2.72
C ILE A 11 -2.04 5.81 2.79
N ILE A 12 -1.38 5.37 3.85
CA ILE A 12 0.08 5.52 4.03
C ILE A 12 0.83 4.79 2.90
N ARG A 13 0.43 3.56 2.54
CA ARG A 13 1.05 2.82 1.43
C ARG A 13 0.87 3.50 0.08
N ILE A 14 -0.31 4.07 -0.20
CA ILE A 14 -0.54 4.82 -1.45
C ILE A 14 0.36 6.06 -1.49
N LEU A 15 0.44 6.82 -0.39
CA LEU A 15 1.28 8.01 -0.32
C LEU A 15 2.76 7.68 -0.52
N LEU A 16 3.26 6.61 0.13
CA LEU A 16 4.63 6.14 -0.07
C LEU A 16 4.89 5.68 -1.51
N ALA A 17 3.95 4.94 -2.11
CA ALA A 17 4.06 4.47 -3.49
C ALA A 17 4.18 5.64 -4.48
N ILE A 18 3.31 6.65 -4.34
CA ILE A 18 3.33 7.86 -5.18
C ILE A 18 4.64 8.60 -5.00
N THR A 19 5.06 8.82 -3.75
CA THR A 19 6.28 9.56 -3.43
C THR A 19 7.51 8.88 -4.03
N LEU A 20 7.71 7.58 -3.76
CA LEU A 20 8.86 6.82 -4.27
C LEU A 20 8.89 6.78 -5.80
N THR A 21 7.75 6.56 -6.44
CA THR A 21 7.65 6.51 -7.90
C THR A 21 7.95 7.88 -8.52
N TYR A 22 7.43 8.96 -7.94
CA TYR A 22 7.70 10.34 -8.39
C TYR A 22 9.19 10.67 -8.32
N PHE A 23 9.83 10.40 -7.18
CA PHE A 23 11.28 10.63 -7.03
C PHE A 23 12.09 9.75 -8.00
N GLY A 24 11.70 8.49 -8.20
CA GLY A 24 12.37 7.58 -9.13
C GLY A 24 12.32 8.05 -10.59
N LEU A 25 11.16 8.55 -11.04
CA LEU A 25 10.94 8.96 -12.42
C LEU A 25 11.45 10.37 -12.74
N TRP A 26 11.34 11.31 -11.80
CA TRP A 26 11.64 12.73 -12.03
C TRP A 26 12.96 13.17 -11.39
N ALA A 27 13.12 13.00 -10.08
CA ALA A 27 14.28 13.53 -9.35
C ALA A 27 15.56 12.72 -9.59
N TYR A 28 15.43 11.40 -9.76
CA TYR A 28 16.55 10.47 -9.93
C TYR A 28 16.52 9.74 -11.27
N SER A 29 15.83 10.32 -12.27
CA SER A 29 15.66 9.72 -13.60
C SER A 29 16.99 9.31 -14.24
N GLY A 30 17.05 8.14 -14.86
CA GLY A 30 18.24 7.62 -15.53
C GLY A 30 19.38 7.14 -14.61
N SER A 31 19.22 7.24 -13.30
CA SER A 31 20.19 6.69 -12.33
C SER A 31 19.78 5.31 -11.83
N ALA A 32 20.76 4.50 -11.38
CA ALA A 32 20.49 3.20 -10.77
C ALA A 32 19.56 3.31 -9.54
N LEU A 33 19.71 4.39 -8.77
CA LEU A 33 18.86 4.69 -7.62
C LEU A 33 17.42 5.00 -8.07
N GLY A 34 17.23 5.76 -9.16
CA GLY A 34 15.91 6.04 -9.72
C GLY A 34 15.16 4.79 -10.18
N ILE A 35 15.87 3.85 -10.82
CA ILE A 35 15.30 2.55 -11.21
C ILE A 35 14.82 1.79 -9.97
N PHE A 36 15.66 1.72 -8.93
CA PHE A 36 15.31 1.04 -7.69
C PHE A 36 14.07 1.67 -7.01
N LEU A 37 14.02 3.01 -6.89
CA LEU A 37 12.87 3.71 -6.31
C LEU A 37 11.60 3.49 -7.13
N THR A 38 11.70 3.47 -8.45
CA THR A 38 10.55 3.26 -9.34
C THR A 38 9.99 1.85 -9.19
N ILE A 39 10.86 0.83 -9.12
CA ILE A 39 10.45 -0.57 -8.87
C ILE A 39 9.81 -0.70 -7.49
N ALA A 40 10.47 -0.18 -6.45
CA ALA A 40 9.96 -0.23 -5.08
C ALA A 40 8.59 0.45 -4.96
N GLY A 41 8.45 1.66 -5.53
CA GLY A 41 7.19 2.41 -5.57
C GLY A 41 6.08 1.66 -6.32
N SER A 42 6.40 1.02 -7.45
CA SER A 42 5.45 0.22 -8.23
C SER A 42 4.96 -1.02 -7.48
N VAL A 43 5.86 -1.74 -6.79
CA VAL A 43 5.49 -2.89 -5.94
C VAL A 43 4.61 -2.45 -4.78
N LEU A 44 4.93 -1.31 -4.16
CA LEU A 44 4.12 -0.74 -3.09
C LEU A 44 2.74 -0.31 -3.59
N ALA A 45 2.66 0.28 -4.79
CA ALA A 45 1.40 0.65 -5.44
C ALA A 45 0.54 -0.60 -5.66
N ILE A 46 1.09 -1.65 -6.28
CA ILE A 46 0.40 -2.92 -6.50
C ILE A 46 -0.09 -3.50 -5.17
N SER A 47 0.74 -3.45 -4.13
CA SER A 47 0.38 -3.91 -2.78
C SER A 47 -0.75 -3.09 -2.16
N ALA A 48 -0.79 -1.77 -2.40
CA ALA A 48 -1.83 -0.87 -1.91
C ALA A 48 -3.15 -1.00 -2.68
N LEU A 49 -3.08 -1.28 -3.99
CA LEU A 49 -4.22 -1.59 -4.85
C LEU A 49 -4.79 -2.99 -4.57
N ALA A 50 -3.94 -3.98 -4.29
CA ALA A 50 -4.34 -5.28 -3.77
C ALA A 50 -4.86 -5.22 -2.30
N GLY A 51 -4.84 -4.03 -1.70
CA GLY A 51 -5.18 -3.73 -0.31
C GLY A 51 -6.55 -4.26 0.11
N SER A 52 -6.61 -4.78 1.33
CA SER A 52 -7.73 -5.43 2.04
C SER A 52 -8.13 -6.84 1.60
N CYS A 53 -8.08 -7.22 0.32
CA CYS A 53 -8.66 -8.51 -0.06
C CYS A 53 -7.69 -9.69 0.17
N LEU A 54 -6.40 -9.59 -0.18
CA LEU A 54 -5.50 -10.75 -0.06
C LEU A 54 -5.06 -10.98 1.39
N LEU A 55 -4.49 -9.98 2.07
CA LEU A 55 -3.91 -10.18 3.41
C LEU A 55 -4.98 -10.51 4.47
N TYR A 56 -6.14 -9.84 4.45
CA TYR A 56 -7.25 -10.16 5.36
C TYR A 56 -8.03 -11.43 4.95
N ARG A 57 -8.18 -11.77 3.65
CA ARG A 57 -8.71 -13.11 3.26
C ARG A 57 -7.75 -14.23 3.65
N LEU A 58 -6.44 -14.05 3.47
CA LEU A 58 -5.45 -15.09 3.76
C LEU A 58 -5.27 -15.28 5.26
N LEU A 59 -5.31 -14.18 6.03
CA LEU A 59 -5.32 -14.23 7.50
C LEU A 59 -6.69 -14.61 8.08
N GLY A 60 -7.74 -14.76 7.24
CA GLY A 60 -9.09 -15.11 7.69
C GLY A 60 -9.73 -14.10 8.64
N ILE A 61 -9.19 -12.88 8.75
CA ILE A 61 -9.69 -11.85 9.65
C ILE A 61 -10.92 -11.23 9.00
N ASN A 62 -12.06 -11.87 9.28
CA ASN A 62 -13.37 -11.38 8.92
C ASN A 62 -13.77 -10.30 9.92
N THR A 63 -13.63 -9.03 9.58
CA THR A 63 -14.15 -7.90 10.40
C THR A 63 -15.69 -7.80 10.34
N ARG A 64 -16.40 -8.92 10.20
CA ARG A 64 -17.80 -8.97 10.61
C ARG A 64 -17.80 -8.77 12.12
N ASN A 65 -18.24 -7.60 12.55
CA ASN A 65 -18.72 -7.40 13.91
C ASN A 65 -19.77 -8.48 14.18
N LEU A 66 -19.43 -9.49 14.98
CA LEU A 66 -20.40 -10.36 15.63
C LEU A 66 -21.14 -9.48 16.66
N GLN A 67 -22.14 -8.74 16.19
CA GLN A 67 -23.17 -8.18 17.04
C GLN A 67 -24.42 -7.89 16.22
N GLN A 68 -25.04 -8.93 15.66
CA GLN A 68 -26.48 -8.94 15.43
C GLN A 68 -26.94 -10.37 15.69
N GLU A 69 -27.86 -10.47 16.65
CA GLU A 69 -28.66 -11.64 17.01
C GLU A 69 -29.56 -12.07 15.85
#